data_AF-A0A9P8MVI4-F1
#
_entry.id   AF-A0A9P8MVI4-F1
#
_cell.length_a   1.000
_cell.length_b   1.000
_cell.length_c   1.000
_cell.angle_alpha   90.00
_cell.angle_beta   90.00
_cell.angle_gamma   90.00
#
_symmetry.space_group_name_H-M   'P 1'
#
loop_
_entity.id
_entity.type
_entity.pdbx_description
1 polymer ?
#
loop_
_entity_poly.entity_id
_entity_poly.type
_entity_poly.pdbx_seq_one_letter_code
_entity_poly.pdbx_strand_id
1 'polypeptide(L)'
;MLYARNDANIRVEQICSIPTRDILWLRVNGILIINFYRHEGNPEPLDYLLYKQEVPEKCLVAGDFNAYRCFWQPGVRSARYGTAIAEWAAHNGLGLLNAPGKATHVRGNSIDLAFANIPAADALIEDHLFTGSDNFTISITFPGGALLPARTARPRLSSEEKTKGFEELARAGVVELPRPAAGSRHVQVARQGLRQAVRRAKRRFWQRILEGAESNQDVYKVMRWSRRPSPFRAPPIQVGGAVYETQTEKADALRAEILERRVAADDIPDPWVPEVRASHRASTAGYASRRAHACTSTGNTSLGVDGITVRMLRRAWNHIGEAVREQYEGCLYQDYHPACFRVAGQSA
;
A
#
# COMPACT_ATOMS: atom_id res chain seq x y z
N MET A 1 2.20 -7.05 11.20
CA MET A 1 1.61 -6.47 9.97
C MET A 1 1.84 -4.97 10.00
N LEU A 2 2.08 -4.32 8.86
CA LEU A 2 2.28 -2.86 8.81
C LEU A 2 1.40 -2.27 7.70
N TYR A 3 0.57 -1.28 8.06
CA TYR A 3 -0.37 -0.64 7.16
C TYR A 3 -0.10 0.87 7.12
N ALA A 4 -0.15 1.43 5.92
CA ALA A 4 -0.10 2.88 5.74
C ALA A 4 -1.37 3.34 5.01
N ARG A 5 -2.13 4.22 5.66
CA ARG A 5 -3.29 4.84 5.03
C ARG A 5 -2.83 5.75 3.91
N ASN A 6 -3.24 5.44 2.69
CA ASN A 6 -2.86 6.22 1.52
C ASN A 6 -3.51 7.61 1.58
N ASP A 7 -2.68 8.65 1.65
CA ASP A 7 -3.09 10.05 1.61
C ASP A 7 -2.22 10.80 0.58
N ALA A 8 -2.75 11.88 0.00
CA ALA A 8 -2.03 12.67 -1.01
C ALA A 8 -0.67 13.21 -0.51
N ASN A 9 -0.55 13.41 0.80
CA ASN A 9 0.66 13.91 1.46
C ASN A 9 1.55 12.80 2.03
N ILE A 10 1.18 11.53 1.92
CA ILE A 10 1.93 10.40 2.49
C ILE A 10 2.56 9.60 1.34
N ARG A 11 3.87 9.72 1.15
CA ARG A 11 4.64 8.89 0.22
C ARG A 11 5.19 7.69 0.95
N VAL A 12 4.67 6.51 0.63
CA VAL A 12 5.09 5.24 1.21
C VAL A 12 5.95 4.49 0.21
N GLU A 13 7.11 4.05 0.66
CA GLU A 13 7.96 3.08 -0.01
C GLU A 13 8.15 1.90 0.93
N GLN A 14 7.75 0.71 0.50
CA GLN A 14 8.06 -0.51 1.24
C GLN A 14 9.51 -0.90 0.98
N ILE A 15 10.26 -1.07 2.05
CA ILE A 15 11.65 -1.52 1.99
C ILE A 15 11.65 -2.98 2.40
N CYS A 16 12.22 -3.83 1.55
CA CYS A 16 12.44 -5.24 1.85
C CYS A 16 13.95 -5.44 2.02
N SER A 17 14.46 -5.19 3.23
CA SER A 17 15.89 -5.31 3.53
C SER A 17 16.32 -6.78 3.64
N ILE A 18 15.49 -7.60 4.29
CA ILE A 18 15.67 -9.05 4.45
C ILE A 18 14.30 -9.75 4.48
N PRO A 19 14.21 -11.02 4.06
CA PRO A 19 13.00 -11.81 4.20
C PRO A 19 12.80 -12.21 5.66
N THR A 20 12.11 -11.38 6.43
CA THR A 20 11.68 -11.67 7.80
C THR A 20 10.24 -11.25 8.02
N ARG A 21 9.54 -12.01 8.88
CA ARG A 21 8.18 -11.68 9.33
C ARG A 21 8.19 -10.77 10.57
N ASP A 22 9.32 -10.74 11.28
CA ASP A 22 9.47 -10.18 12.62
C ASP A 22 9.91 -8.70 12.57
N ILE A 23 10.44 -8.24 11.43
CA ILE A 23 10.79 -6.82 11.21
C ILE A 23 10.24 -6.35 9.87
N LEU A 24 9.58 -5.19 9.87
CA LEU A 24 9.01 -4.60 8.67
C LEU A 24 9.47 -3.15 8.54
N TRP A 25 9.87 -2.75 7.34
CA TRP A 25 10.35 -1.40 7.04
C TRP A 25 9.43 -0.68 6.06
N LEU A 26 9.05 0.53 6.42
CA LEU A 26 8.44 1.49 5.51
C LEU A 26 9.22 2.79 5.54
N ARG A 27 9.42 3.40 4.38
CA ARG A 27 9.85 4.79 4.28
C ARG A 27 8.64 5.65 3.97
N VAL A 28 8.31 6.54 4.90
CA VAL A 28 7.17 7.47 4.79
C VAL A 28 7.69 8.89 4.76
N ASN A 29 7.54 9.58 3.62
CA ASN A 29 8.02 10.96 3.43
C ASN A 29 9.50 11.18 3.81
N GLY A 30 10.35 10.17 3.60
CA GLY A 30 11.77 10.21 3.94
C GLY A 30 12.10 9.81 5.39
N ILE A 31 11.09 9.52 6.22
CA ILE A 31 11.26 8.95 7.56
C ILE A 31 11.26 7.43 7.42
N LEU A 32 12.26 6.76 7.98
CA LEU A 32 12.27 5.30 8.10
C LEU A 32 11.44 4.89 9.31
N ILE A 33 10.45 4.03 9.10
CA ILE A 33 9.62 3.43 10.14
C ILE A 33 9.92 1.93 10.14
N ILE A 34 10.34 1.41 11.28
CA ILE A 34 10.66 0.02 11.51
C ILE A 34 9.67 -0.52 12.54
N ASN A 35 8.80 -1.43 12.11
CA ASN A 35 7.96 -2.20 13.03
C ASN A 35 8.71 -3.47 13.43
N PHE A 36 9.05 -3.58 14.71
CA PHE A 36 9.88 -4.64 15.27
C PHE A 36 9.03 -5.53 16.17
N TYR A 37 9.16 -6.85 16.00
CA TYR A 37 8.56 -7.85 16.86
C TYR A 37 9.62 -8.86 17.26
N ARG A 38 9.77 -9.10 18.55
CA ARG A 38 10.69 -10.10 19.08
C ARG A 38 9.93 -11.18 19.85
N HIS A 39 9.93 -12.38 19.30
CA HIS A 39 9.46 -13.58 20.00
C HIS A 39 10.48 -14.06 21.05
N GLU A 40 10.01 -14.57 22.18
CA GLU A 40 10.86 -15.21 23.19
C GLU A 40 11.51 -16.49 22.63
N GLY A 41 12.80 -16.43 22.32
CA GLY A 41 13.58 -17.57 21.82
C GLY A 41 14.03 -17.45 20.36
N ASN A 42 13.66 -16.38 19.66
CA ASN A 42 14.27 -16.04 18.36
C ASN A 42 15.21 -14.82 18.52
N PRO A 43 16.55 -15.00 18.53
CA PRO A 43 17.48 -13.88 18.62
C PRO A 43 17.67 -13.15 17.29
N GLU A 44 17.35 -13.79 16.15
CA GLU A 44 17.70 -13.28 14.81
C GLU A 44 17.18 -11.86 14.51
N PRO A 45 15.91 -11.50 14.83
CA PRO A 45 15.44 -10.13 14.60
C PRO A 45 16.22 -9.12 15.45
N LEU A 46 16.52 -9.49 16.69
CA LEU A 46 17.26 -8.63 17.60
C LEU A 46 18.71 -8.43 17.13
N ASP A 47 19.39 -9.52 16.74
CA ASP A 47 20.76 -9.43 16.21
C ASP A 47 20.81 -8.57 14.95
N TYR A 48 19.81 -8.69 14.07
CA TYR A 48 19.71 -7.82 12.91
C TYR A 48 19.56 -6.35 13.33
N LEU A 49 18.64 -6.06 14.27
CA LEU A 49 18.42 -4.70 14.76
C LEU A 49 19.69 -4.11 15.39
N LEU A 50 20.37 -4.87 16.26
CA LEU A 50 21.51 -4.39 17.02
C LEU A 50 22.77 -4.21 16.17
N TYR A 51 23.02 -5.12 15.22
CA TYR A 51 24.32 -5.21 14.54
C TYR A 51 24.29 -4.88 13.05
N LYS A 52 23.13 -4.93 12.39
CA LYS A 52 23.01 -4.76 10.93
C LYS A 52 22.14 -3.60 10.50
N GLN A 53 21.21 -3.15 11.34
CA GLN A 53 20.31 -2.07 11.00
C GLN A 53 21.03 -0.74 10.96
N GLU A 54 21.13 -0.15 9.77
CA GLU A 54 21.55 1.24 9.62
C GLU A 54 20.42 2.19 10.06
N VAL A 55 20.71 3.11 10.98
CA VAL A 55 19.75 4.10 11.48
C VAL A 55 19.99 5.45 10.79
N PRO A 56 19.07 5.91 9.92
CA PRO A 56 19.18 7.22 9.27
C PRO A 56 18.79 8.37 10.22
N GLU A 57 19.03 9.61 9.77
CA GLU A 57 18.75 10.85 10.54
C GLU A 57 17.26 11.03 10.96
N LYS A 58 16.33 10.37 10.26
CA LYS A 58 14.90 10.34 10.62
C LYS A 58 14.39 8.91 10.63
N CYS A 59 14.33 8.34 11.81
CA CYS A 59 14.01 6.95 12.07
C CYS A 59 13.06 6.83 13.27
N LEU A 60 12.07 5.97 13.12
CA LEU A 60 11.20 5.48 14.19
C LEU A 60 11.31 3.96 14.20
N VAL A 61 11.63 3.40 15.36
CA VAL A 61 11.63 1.95 15.60
C VAL A 61 10.64 1.68 16.72
N ALA A 62 9.59 0.91 16.43
CA ALA A 62 8.54 0.64 17.39
C ALA A 62 8.00 -0.80 17.29
N GLY A 63 7.43 -1.30 18.37
CA GLY A 63 6.74 -2.58 18.43
C GLY A 63 7.06 -3.35 19.71
N ASP A 64 6.88 -4.67 19.69
CA ASP A 64 7.07 -5.52 20.88
C ASP A 64 8.51 -6.03 20.95
N PHE A 65 9.25 -5.55 21.95
CA PHE A 65 10.63 -5.94 22.19
C PHE A 65 10.75 -7.14 23.14
N ASN A 66 9.70 -7.45 23.90
CA ASN A 66 9.73 -8.47 24.96
C ASN A 66 10.96 -8.33 25.89
N ALA A 67 11.31 -7.09 26.26
CA ALA A 67 12.53 -6.74 26.99
C ALA A 67 12.26 -5.87 28.22
N TYR A 68 13.08 -6.03 29.27
CA TYR A 68 12.92 -5.32 30.53
C TYR A 68 14.14 -4.46 30.84
N ARG A 69 13.92 -3.18 31.20
CA ARG A 69 14.96 -2.26 31.65
C ARG A 69 14.34 -1.19 32.55
N CYS A 70 15.04 -0.83 33.62
CA CYS A 70 14.62 0.23 34.53
C CYS A 70 14.42 1.61 33.85
N PHE A 71 15.06 1.82 32.69
CA PHE A 71 14.98 3.03 31.89
C PHE A 71 13.56 3.31 31.35
N TRP A 72 12.82 2.28 30.93
CA TRP A 72 11.42 2.42 30.49
C TRP A 72 10.40 1.88 31.49
N GLN A 73 10.82 1.02 32.43
CA GLN A 73 9.95 0.51 33.50
C GLN A 73 10.69 0.56 34.85
N PRO A 74 10.57 1.67 35.60
CA PRO A 74 11.21 1.81 36.91
C PRO A 74 10.86 0.65 37.85
N GLY A 75 11.84 0.18 38.63
CA GLY A 75 11.67 -0.92 39.58
C GLY A 75 11.82 -2.32 38.99
N VAL A 76 11.89 -2.49 37.66
CA VAL A 76 12.16 -3.81 37.05
C VAL A 76 13.66 -4.13 37.00
N ARG A 77 14.02 -5.39 37.20
CA ARG A 77 15.38 -5.87 36.91
C ARG A 77 15.56 -5.96 35.40
N SER A 78 16.68 -5.44 34.90
CA SER A 78 17.04 -5.54 33.49
C SER A 78 17.13 -7.00 33.05
N ALA A 79 16.43 -7.36 31.99
CA ALA A 79 16.40 -8.72 31.46
C ALA A 79 16.06 -8.72 29.96
N ARG A 80 16.26 -9.87 29.31
CA ARG A 80 15.90 -10.10 27.91
C ARG A 80 16.43 -9.00 26.97
N TYR A 81 17.72 -8.73 27.10
CA TYR A 81 18.46 -7.76 26.27
C TYR A 81 18.09 -6.29 26.48
N GLY A 82 17.33 -5.93 27.52
CA GLY A 82 16.97 -4.53 27.78
C GLY A 82 18.18 -3.58 27.91
N THR A 83 19.32 -4.06 28.42
CA THR A 83 20.56 -3.28 28.43
C THR A 83 21.09 -3.02 27.02
N ALA A 84 21.21 -4.08 26.20
CA ALA A 84 21.74 -3.98 24.84
C ALA A 84 20.87 -3.11 23.92
N ILE A 85 19.54 -3.20 24.07
CA ILE A 85 18.59 -2.36 23.33
C ILE A 85 18.74 -0.89 23.73
N ALA A 86 18.88 -0.59 25.02
CA ALA A 86 19.08 0.78 25.49
C ALA A 86 20.41 1.38 25.00
N GLU A 87 21.49 0.59 25.03
CA GLU A 87 22.80 0.99 24.53
C GLU A 87 22.79 1.21 23.01
N TRP A 88 22.15 0.30 22.26
CA TRP A 88 21.97 0.45 20.82
C TRP A 88 21.17 1.70 20.46
N ALA A 89 20.07 1.96 21.15
CA ALA A 89 19.25 3.16 20.93
C ALA A 89 20.07 4.42 21.20
N ALA A 90 20.79 4.48 22.33
CA ALA A 90 21.64 5.60 22.68
C ALA A 90 22.78 5.81 21.66
N HIS A 91 23.44 4.74 21.21
CA HIS A 91 24.51 4.80 20.20
C HIS A 91 24.02 5.36 18.87
N ASN A 92 22.77 5.07 18.49
CA ASN A 92 22.14 5.54 17.25
C ASN A 92 21.37 6.87 17.42
N GLY A 93 21.46 7.52 18.58
CA GLY A 93 20.78 8.78 18.87
C GLY A 93 19.25 8.67 18.91
N LEU A 94 18.70 7.47 19.14
CA LEU A 94 17.27 7.24 19.27
C LEU A 94 16.81 7.44 20.72
N GLY A 95 15.93 8.42 20.93
CA GLY A 95 15.29 8.65 22.24
C GLY A 95 14.09 7.72 22.43
N LEU A 96 13.88 7.25 23.66
CA LEU A 96 12.66 6.55 24.05
C LEU A 96 11.49 7.55 24.06
N LEU A 97 10.41 7.23 23.35
CA LEU A 97 9.19 8.03 23.31
C LEU A 97 8.19 7.64 24.40
N ASN A 98 8.22 6.39 24.86
CA ASN A 98 7.34 5.94 25.93
C ASN A 98 7.57 6.74 27.21
N ALA A 99 6.49 7.12 27.88
CA ALA A 99 6.56 7.61 29.26
C ALA A 99 7.07 6.50 30.19
N PRO A 100 8.21 6.68 30.90
CA PRO A 100 8.73 5.65 31.79
C PRO A 100 7.72 5.22 32.85
N GLY A 101 7.57 3.91 33.04
CA GLY A 101 6.65 3.32 34.01
C GLY A 101 5.19 3.23 33.55
N LYS A 102 4.85 3.78 32.37
CA LYS A 102 3.52 3.59 31.80
C LYS A 102 3.45 2.20 31.14
N ALA A 103 2.57 1.36 31.67
CA ALA A 103 2.38 0.00 31.16
C ALA A 103 1.90 0.02 29.70
N THR A 104 2.35 -0.95 28.92
CA THR A 104 1.89 -1.22 27.55
C THR A 104 1.17 -2.55 27.45
N HIS A 105 1.05 -3.28 28.55
CA HIS A 105 0.43 -4.58 28.64
C HIS A 105 -0.42 -4.66 29.91
N VAL A 106 -1.55 -5.37 29.89
CA VAL A 106 -2.51 -5.49 31.01
C VAL A 106 -1.89 -6.04 32.30
N ARG A 107 -0.77 -6.77 32.19
CA ARG A 107 0.02 -7.26 33.34
C ARG A 107 0.90 -6.19 34.01
N GLY A 108 0.83 -4.93 33.57
CA GLY A 108 1.58 -3.82 34.13
C GLY A 108 3.01 -3.66 33.59
N ASN A 109 3.37 -4.40 32.54
CA ASN A 109 4.71 -4.32 31.94
C ASN A 109 4.76 -3.32 30.79
N SER A 110 5.95 -2.75 30.55
CA SER A 110 6.26 -1.87 29.41
C SER A 110 7.22 -2.61 28.48
N ILE A 111 6.66 -3.41 27.58
CA ILE A 111 7.41 -4.28 26.65
C ILE A 111 7.27 -3.85 25.18
N ASP A 112 6.23 -3.06 24.88
CA ASP A 112 6.04 -2.40 23.60
C ASP A 112 6.73 -1.04 23.65
N LEU A 113 7.78 -0.87 22.87
CA LEU A 113 8.65 0.31 22.95
C LEU A 113 8.64 1.06 21.63
N ALA A 114 8.82 2.38 21.71
CA ALA A 114 8.98 3.28 20.59
C ALA A 114 10.23 4.14 20.81
N PHE A 115 11.16 4.06 19.86
CA PHE A 115 12.41 4.81 19.84
C PHE A 115 12.48 5.66 18.57
N ALA A 116 12.83 6.94 18.68
CA ALA A 116 12.98 7.80 17.52
C ALA A 116 14.07 8.85 17.68
N ASN A 117 14.69 9.25 16.57
CA ASN A 117 15.58 10.42 16.48
C ASN A 117 14.89 11.59 15.75
N ILE A 118 13.55 11.66 15.86
CA ILE A 118 12.73 12.67 15.22
C ILE A 118 12.39 13.74 16.28
N PRO A 119 12.82 14.99 16.10
CA PRO A 119 12.50 16.06 17.05
C PRO A 119 10.99 16.22 17.23
N ALA A 120 10.55 16.42 18.47
CA ALA A 120 9.14 16.54 18.84
C ALA A 120 8.26 15.34 18.45
N ALA A 121 8.86 14.16 18.23
CA ALA A 121 8.11 12.92 18.28
C ALA A 121 7.65 12.63 19.71
N ASP A 122 6.44 12.10 19.85
CA ASP A 122 5.83 11.76 21.12
C ASP A 122 5.03 10.47 20.98
N ALA A 123 4.89 9.73 22.08
CA ALA A 123 4.14 8.49 22.13
C ALA A 123 3.20 8.43 23.34
N LEU A 124 1.93 8.16 23.08
CA LEU A 124 0.88 8.10 24.10
C LEU A 124 0.18 6.75 24.03
N ILE A 125 -0.17 6.22 25.20
CA ILE A 125 -1.10 5.09 25.29
C ILE A 125 -2.51 5.64 25.10
N GLU A 126 -3.21 5.09 24.10
CA GLU A 126 -4.57 5.48 23.74
C GLU A 126 -5.56 4.40 24.18
N ASP A 127 -6.06 4.53 25.40
CA ASP A 127 -7.00 3.57 26.00
C ASP A 127 -8.31 3.43 25.19
N HIS A 128 -8.69 4.50 24.48
CA HIS A 128 -9.87 4.54 23.63
C HIS A 128 -9.72 3.79 22.30
N LEU A 129 -8.50 3.39 21.92
CA LEU A 129 -8.21 2.56 20.75
C LEU A 129 -8.04 1.09 21.13
N PHE A 130 -8.71 0.65 22.21
CA PHE A 130 -8.64 -0.73 22.69
C PHE A 130 -9.10 -1.72 21.62
N THR A 131 -8.26 -2.71 21.34
CA THR A 131 -8.47 -3.71 20.26
C THR A 131 -8.89 -5.08 20.77
N GLY A 132 -9.21 -5.23 22.07
CA GLY A 132 -9.44 -6.53 22.69
C GLY A 132 -8.16 -7.32 22.99
N SER A 133 -6.99 -6.71 22.74
CA SER A 133 -5.66 -7.27 23.01
C SER A 133 -5.27 -7.11 24.49
N ASP A 134 -4.35 -7.95 24.95
CA ASP A 134 -3.64 -7.80 26.22
C ASP A 134 -2.53 -6.72 26.17
N ASN A 135 -2.15 -6.27 24.97
CA ASN A 135 -1.32 -5.07 24.76
C ASN A 135 -2.18 -3.82 24.53
N PHE A 136 -1.74 -2.68 25.08
CA PHE A 136 -2.36 -1.38 24.86
C PHE A 136 -1.89 -0.72 23.57
N THR A 137 -2.77 0.05 22.94
CA THR A 137 -2.46 0.78 21.70
C THR A 137 -1.56 1.97 22.00
N ILE A 138 -0.42 2.05 21.30
CA ILE A 138 0.50 3.20 21.34
C ILE A 138 0.28 4.06 20.11
N SER A 139 -0.15 5.31 20.30
CA SER A 139 -0.20 6.33 19.25
C SER A 139 1.10 7.13 19.26
N ILE A 140 1.75 7.20 18.11
CA ILE A 140 3.02 7.91 17.95
C ILE A 140 2.79 9.06 16.98
N THR A 141 3.03 10.29 17.44
CA THR A 141 2.89 11.50 16.66
C THR A 141 4.26 12.14 16.47
N PHE A 142 4.57 12.60 15.26
CA PHE A 142 5.79 13.34 14.99
C PHE A 142 5.54 14.39 13.91
N PRO A 143 6.31 15.51 13.91
CA PRO A 143 6.15 16.54 12.91
C PRO A 143 6.47 15.99 11.52
N GLY A 144 5.50 16.03 10.63
CA GLY A 144 5.73 15.75 9.22
C GLY A 144 6.74 16.75 8.67
N GLY A 145 7.90 16.26 8.22
CA GLY A 145 8.90 17.11 7.57
C GLY A 145 8.24 18.01 6.52
N ALA A 146 8.77 19.24 6.37
CA ALA A 146 8.25 20.29 5.49
C ALA A 146 7.52 19.68 4.29
N LEU A 147 6.20 19.93 4.24
CA LEU A 147 5.31 19.47 3.19
C LEU A 147 6.07 19.57 1.87
N LEU A 148 6.45 18.43 1.29
CA LEU A 148 6.80 18.39 -0.12
C LEU A 148 5.70 19.21 -0.81
N PRO A 149 6.04 20.24 -1.61
CA PRO A 149 5.07 21.20 -2.12
C PRO A 149 3.86 20.41 -2.55
N ALA A 150 2.74 20.69 -1.88
CA ALA A 150 1.56 19.86 -1.88
C ALA A 150 1.40 19.34 -3.30
N ARG A 151 1.43 18.00 -3.48
CA ARG A 151 1.05 17.46 -4.79
C ARG A 151 -0.26 18.17 -5.10
N THR A 152 -0.27 18.90 -6.22
CA THR A 152 -1.50 19.44 -6.78
C THR A 152 -2.52 18.32 -6.64
N ALA A 153 -3.50 18.53 -5.76
CA ALA A 153 -4.37 17.45 -5.32
C ALA A 153 -4.90 16.81 -6.59
N ARG A 154 -4.70 15.49 -6.75
CA ARG A 154 -4.99 14.85 -8.04
C ARG A 154 -6.47 15.08 -8.33
N PRO A 155 -6.80 15.78 -9.42
CA PRO A 155 -8.16 16.12 -9.77
C PRO A 155 -9.09 14.95 -9.74
N ARG A 156 -10.25 15.16 -9.12
CA ARG A 156 -11.40 14.29 -9.25
C ARG A 156 -12.02 14.52 -10.62
N LEU A 157 -11.52 13.78 -11.60
CA LEU A 157 -12.09 13.73 -12.93
C LEU A 157 -13.46 13.04 -12.87
N SER A 158 -14.46 13.56 -13.59
CA SER A 158 -15.71 12.82 -13.86
C SER A 158 -15.41 11.54 -14.65
N SER A 159 -16.36 10.61 -14.71
CA SER A 159 -16.14 9.34 -15.43
C SER A 159 -15.77 9.55 -16.91
N GLU A 160 -16.35 10.56 -17.57
CA GLU A 160 -16.03 10.87 -18.96
C GLU A 160 -14.63 11.49 -19.10
N GLU A 161 -14.31 12.48 -18.26
CA GLU A 161 -12.98 13.11 -18.24
C GLU A 161 -11.87 12.12 -17.85
N LYS A 162 -12.16 11.15 -16.98
CA LYS A 162 -11.26 10.03 -16.66
C LYS A 162 -10.96 9.20 -17.90
N THR A 163 -11.99 8.86 -18.68
CA THR A 163 -11.80 8.04 -19.88
C THR A 163 -11.04 8.79 -20.98
N LYS A 164 -11.38 10.06 -21.23
CA LYS A 164 -10.69 10.91 -22.22
C LYS A 164 -9.24 11.21 -21.80
N GLY A 165 -9.02 11.56 -20.54
CA GLY A 165 -7.68 11.79 -20.00
C GLY A 165 -6.82 10.52 -20.03
N PHE A 166 -7.41 9.36 -19.78
CA PHE A 166 -6.73 8.07 -19.91
C PHE A 166 -6.34 7.76 -21.36
N GLU A 167 -7.25 7.95 -22.32
CA GLU A 167 -6.98 7.77 -23.75
C GLU A 167 -5.82 8.66 -24.21
N GLU A 168 -5.83 9.94 -23.87
CA GLU A 168 -4.76 10.88 -24.23
C GLU A 168 -3.41 10.49 -23.61
N LEU A 169 -3.40 10.06 -22.35
CA LEU A 169 -2.19 9.62 -21.66
C LEU A 169 -1.65 8.30 -22.24
N ALA A 170 -2.54 7.38 -22.61
CA ALA A 170 -2.19 6.12 -23.25
C ALA A 170 -1.54 6.39 -24.62
N ARG A 171 -2.15 7.26 -25.44
CA ARG A 171 -1.61 7.69 -26.74
C ARG A 171 -0.22 8.30 -26.59
N ALA A 172 -0.05 9.25 -25.65
CA ALA A 172 1.24 9.89 -25.42
C ALA A 172 2.29 8.90 -24.88
N GLY A 173 1.87 7.95 -24.04
CA GLY A 173 2.75 6.96 -23.44
C GLY A 173 3.27 5.93 -24.43
N VAL A 174 2.43 5.47 -25.37
CA VAL A 174 2.82 4.47 -26.38
C VAL A 174 3.94 4.97 -27.29
N VAL A 175 3.86 6.23 -27.73
CA VAL A 175 4.91 6.85 -28.57
C VAL A 175 6.26 6.93 -27.84
N GLU A 176 6.23 7.06 -26.51
CA GLU A 176 7.42 7.16 -25.67
C GLU A 176 7.88 5.81 -25.11
N LEU A 177 7.29 4.69 -25.54
CA LEU A 177 7.70 3.36 -25.10
C LEU A 177 9.11 3.02 -25.64
N PRO A 178 10.02 2.55 -24.78
CA PRO A 178 11.33 2.10 -25.24
C PRO A 178 11.17 0.86 -26.12
N ARG A 179 11.75 0.87 -27.33
CA ARG A 179 11.83 -0.32 -28.19
C ARG A 179 12.72 -1.37 -27.52
N PRO A 180 12.32 -2.66 -27.52
CA PRO A 180 13.13 -3.70 -26.91
C PRO A 180 14.41 -3.91 -27.72
N ALA A 181 15.56 -3.71 -27.08
CA ALA A 181 16.86 -4.20 -27.54
C ALA A 181 17.31 -5.30 -26.56
N ALA A 182 17.87 -6.39 -27.09
CA ALA A 182 18.15 -7.60 -26.33
C ALA A 182 19.23 -7.37 -25.23
N GLY A 183 18.89 -7.65 -23.96
CA GLY A 183 19.86 -7.74 -22.85
C GLY A 183 19.33 -7.31 -21.47
N SER A 184 19.89 -7.87 -20.39
CA SER A 184 19.43 -7.66 -18.99
C SER A 184 19.59 -6.21 -18.50
N ARG A 185 20.66 -5.51 -18.88
CA ARG A 185 20.87 -4.08 -18.59
C ARG A 185 19.84 -3.20 -19.31
N HIS A 186 19.36 -3.64 -20.47
CA HIS A 186 18.33 -2.96 -21.24
C HIS A 186 16.95 -3.07 -20.59
N VAL A 187 16.67 -4.11 -19.81
CA VAL A 187 15.40 -4.25 -19.07
C VAL A 187 15.28 -3.20 -17.95
N GLN A 188 16.35 -2.94 -17.21
CA GLN A 188 16.36 -1.91 -16.16
C GLN A 188 16.24 -0.50 -16.77
N VAL A 189 16.95 -0.24 -17.87
CA VAL A 189 16.85 1.02 -18.62
C VAL A 189 15.46 1.20 -19.23
N ALA A 190 14.86 0.15 -19.81
CA ALA A 190 13.49 0.19 -20.34
C ALA A 190 12.46 0.44 -19.23
N ARG A 191 12.63 -0.17 -18.05
CA ARG A 191 11.79 0.08 -16.87
C ARG A 191 11.89 1.53 -16.40
N GLN A 192 13.10 2.09 -16.38
CA GLN A 192 13.31 3.50 -16.03
C GLN A 192 12.73 4.43 -17.10
N GLY A 193 12.91 4.10 -18.39
CA GLY A 193 12.33 4.80 -19.53
C GLY A 193 10.81 4.86 -19.48
N LEU A 194 10.14 3.72 -19.25
CA LEU A 194 8.69 3.64 -19.07
C LEU A 194 8.21 4.52 -17.91
N ARG A 195 8.88 4.46 -16.75
CA ARG A 195 8.54 5.31 -15.60
C ARG A 195 8.68 6.80 -15.93
N GLN A 196 9.70 7.18 -16.69
CA GLN A 196 9.90 8.57 -17.11
C GLN A 196 8.84 9.01 -18.14
N ALA A 197 8.51 8.15 -19.11
CA ALA A 197 7.46 8.40 -20.11
C ALA A 197 6.10 8.65 -19.43
N VAL A 198 5.71 7.79 -18.48
CA VAL A 198 4.47 7.98 -17.70
C VAL A 198 4.50 9.28 -16.89
N ARG A 199 5.65 9.67 -16.32
CA ARG A 199 5.78 10.94 -15.59
C ARG A 199 5.67 12.14 -16.52
N ARG A 200 6.27 12.10 -17.72
CA ARG A 200 6.21 13.15 -18.73
C ARG A 200 4.79 13.33 -19.28
N ALA A 201 4.14 12.24 -19.67
CA ALA A 201 2.75 12.26 -20.14
C ALA A 201 1.80 12.89 -19.11
N LYS A 202 1.93 12.49 -17.84
CA LYS A 202 1.15 13.08 -16.74
C LYS A 202 1.41 14.58 -16.57
N ARG A 203 2.67 15.02 -16.65
CA ARG A 203 3.02 16.45 -16.51
C ARG A 203 2.42 17.28 -17.65
N ARG A 204 2.56 16.83 -18.90
CA ARG A 204 2.00 17.51 -20.08
C ARG A 204 0.48 17.60 -20.06
N PHE A 205 -0.19 16.57 -19.55
CA PHE A 205 -1.64 16.61 -19.36
C PHE A 205 -2.03 17.74 -18.40
N TRP A 206 -1.36 17.85 -17.25
CA TRP A 206 -1.67 18.91 -16.28
C TRP A 206 -1.33 20.31 -16.77
N GLN A 207 -0.22 20.48 -17.49
CA GLN A 207 0.14 21.77 -18.09
C GLN A 207 -0.95 22.27 -19.05
N ARG A 208 -1.42 21.42 -19.96
CA ARG A 208 -2.51 21.77 -20.89
C ARG A 208 -3.81 22.16 -20.20
N ILE A 209 -4.17 21.48 -19.11
CA ILE A 209 -5.37 21.78 -18.34
C ILE A 209 -5.28 23.13 -17.62
N LEU A 210 -4.08 23.50 -17.15
CA LEU A 210 -3.84 24.80 -16.51
C LEU A 210 -3.75 25.94 -17.52
N GLU A 211 -3.08 25.70 -18.65
CA GLU A 211 -2.88 26.70 -19.72
C GLU A 211 -4.17 26.98 -20.51
N GLY A 212 -5.05 25.98 -20.67
CA GLY A 212 -6.33 26.13 -21.38
C GLY A 212 -7.51 26.62 -20.52
N ALA A 213 -7.27 27.06 -19.28
CA ALA A 213 -8.32 27.57 -18.40
C ALA A 213 -8.57 29.06 -18.68
N GLU A 214 -9.54 29.37 -19.53
CA GLU A 214 -9.83 30.74 -19.98
C GLU A 214 -11.07 31.35 -19.32
N SER A 215 -11.96 30.53 -18.75
CA SER A 215 -13.21 30.99 -18.13
C SER A 215 -13.24 30.81 -16.61
N ASN A 216 -14.06 31.62 -15.94
CA ASN A 216 -14.34 31.44 -14.50
C ASN A 216 -14.88 30.03 -14.20
N GLN A 217 -15.65 29.41 -15.10
CA GLN A 217 -16.09 28.02 -14.94
C GLN A 217 -14.92 27.04 -14.96
N ASP A 218 -13.90 27.26 -15.78
CA ASP A 218 -12.72 26.40 -15.85
C ASP A 218 -11.83 26.58 -14.62
N VAL A 219 -11.72 27.81 -14.10
CA VAL A 219 -11.11 28.08 -12.79
C VAL A 219 -11.86 27.35 -11.67
N TYR A 220 -13.19 27.36 -11.67
CA TYR A 220 -14.00 26.59 -10.72
C TYR A 220 -13.85 25.08 -10.88
N LYS A 221 -13.69 24.55 -12.10
CA LYS A 221 -13.36 23.13 -12.34
C LYS A 221 -11.98 22.79 -11.76
N VAL A 222 -10.97 23.60 -12.05
CA VAL A 222 -9.60 23.45 -11.52
C VAL A 222 -9.58 23.54 -9.98
N MET A 223 -10.38 24.42 -9.37
CA MET A 223 -10.51 24.56 -7.92
C MET A 223 -11.35 23.44 -7.28
N ARG A 224 -12.38 22.92 -7.95
CA ARG A 224 -13.13 21.74 -7.50
C ARG A 224 -12.24 20.51 -7.47
N TRP A 225 -11.28 20.45 -8.39
CA TRP A 225 -10.31 19.39 -8.51
C TRP A 225 -9.20 19.43 -7.44
N SER A 226 -8.94 20.59 -6.83
CA SER A 226 -7.92 20.75 -5.78
C SER A 226 -8.42 20.41 -4.36
N ARG A 227 -9.73 20.19 -4.18
CA ARG A 227 -10.35 19.94 -2.87
C ARG A 227 -10.08 18.52 -2.33
N ARG A 228 -9.79 18.44 -1.04
CA ARG A 228 -9.70 17.17 -0.28
C ARG A 228 -11.08 16.48 -0.20
N PRO A 229 -11.13 15.14 -0.11
CA PRO A 229 -12.35 14.45 0.29
C PRO A 229 -12.87 15.00 1.61
N SER A 230 -14.18 15.26 1.69
CA SER A 230 -14.86 15.14 2.97
C SER A 230 -14.70 13.69 3.46
N PRO A 231 -14.46 13.44 4.75
CA PRO A 231 -14.43 12.08 5.29
C PRO A 231 -15.68 11.32 4.83
N PHE A 232 -15.45 10.18 4.18
CA PHE A 232 -16.52 9.31 3.71
C PHE A 232 -17.37 8.89 4.91
N ARG A 233 -18.64 9.29 4.91
CA ARG A 233 -19.65 8.69 5.78
C ARG A 233 -20.26 7.55 4.99
N ALA A 234 -19.98 6.33 5.41
CA ALA A 234 -20.65 5.16 4.87
C ALA A 234 -22.17 5.35 5.04
N PRO A 235 -22.99 5.04 4.03
CA PRO A 235 -24.44 5.08 4.19
C PRO A 235 -24.87 4.16 5.34
N PRO A 236 -26.04 4.40 5.96
CA PRO A 236 -26.62 3.48 6.94
C PRO A 236 -26.68 2.05 6.37
N ILE A 237 -26.37 1.06 7.19
CA ILE A 237 -26.48 -0.35 6.79
C ILE A 237 -27.72 -0.93 7.46
N GLN A 238 -28.44 -1.78 6.73
CA GLN A 238 -29.60 -2.48 7.27
C GLN A 238 -29.28 -3.96 7.36
N VAL A 239 -29.40 -4.51 8.56
CA VAL A 239 -29.15 -5.93 8.87
C VAL A 239 -30.32 -6.41 9.72
N GLY A 240 -30.96 -7.52 9.32
CA GLY A 240 -32.06 -8.12 10.09
C GLY A 240 -33.24 -7.19 10.37
N GLY A 241 -33.46 -6.17 9.53
CA GLY A 241 -34.53 -5.17 9.71
C GLY A 241 -34.13 -3.94 10.55
N ALA A 242 -32.99 -3.97 11.26
CA ALA A 242 -32.47 -2.82 12.01
C ALA A 242 -31.50 -1.98 11.15
N VAL A 243 -31.52 -0.65 11.34
CA VAL A 243 -30.67 0.31 10.61
C VAL A 243 -29.58 0.83 11.55
N TYR A 244 -28.32 0.70 11.12
CA TYR A 244 -27.15 1.14 11.87
C TYR A 244 -26.52 2.35 11.19
N GLU A 245 -26.38 3.45 11.92
CA GLU A 245 -25.96 4.75 11.36
C GLU A 245 -24.54 5.15 11.76
N THR A 246 -24.12 4.82 12.99
CA THR A 246 -22.78 5.16 13.48
C THR A 246 -21.73 4.17 12.94
N GLN A 247 -20.45 4.60 12.87
CA GLN A 247 -19.38 3.73 12.35
C GLN A 247 -19.11 2.53 13.25
N THR A 248 -19.25 2.69 14.57
CA THR A 248 -19.08 1.63 15.56
C THR A 248 -20.16 0.57 15.42
N GLU A 249 -21.43 0.99 15.41
CA GLU A 249 -22.56 0.09 15.21
C GLU A 249 -22.50 -0.66 13.87
N LYS A 250 -22.05 0.02 12.81
CA LYS A 250 -21.81 -0.61 11.50
C LYS A 250 -20.75 -1.71 11.57
N ALA A 251 -19.66 -1.45 12.28
CA ALA A 251 -18.56 -2.42 12.42
C ALA A 251 -19.02 -3.65 13.21
N ASP A 252 -19.77 -3.45 14.30
CA ASP A 252 -20.28 -4.54 15.13
C ASP A 252 -21.32 -5.38 14.41
N ALA A 253 -22.26 -4.75 13.70
CA ALA A 253 -23.26 -5.45 12.90
C ALA A 253 -22.63 -6.27 11.76
N LEU A 254 -21.64 -5.72 11.06
CA LEU A 254 -20.94 -6.47 10.00
C LEU A 254 -20.09 -7.62 10.57
N ARG A 255 -19.46 -7.42 11.72
CA ARG A 255 -18.69 -8.47 12.40
C ARG A 255 -19.60 -9.65 12.77
N ALA A 256 -20.75 -9.39 13.37
CA ALA A 256 -21.69 -10.43 13.76
C ALA A 256 -22.23 -11.21 12.55
N GLU A 257 -22.64 -10.51 11.48
CA GLU A 257 -23.29 -11.14 10.32
C GLU A 257 -22.33 -11.84 9.35
N ILE A 258 -21.11 -11.31 9.17
CA ILE A 258 -20.20 -11.76 8.13
C ILE A 258 -19.03 -12.57 8.71
N LEU A 259 -18.48 -12.16 9.86
CA LEU A 259 -17.25 -12.75 10.40
C LEU A 259 -17.53 -13.85 11.42
N GLU A 260 -18.60 -13.71 12.20
CA GLU A 260 -18.95 -14.66 13.27
C GLU A 260 -19.94 -15.73 12.81
N ARG A 261 -20.51 -15.59 11.61
CA ARG A 261 -21.34 -16.60 10.98
C ARG A 261 -20.48 -17.80 10.53
N ARG A 262 -20.46 -18.86 11.34
CA ARG A 262 -19.79 -20.13 11.03
C ARG A 262 -20.81 -21.18 10.58
N VAL A 263 -21.22 -21.15 9.32
CA VAL A 263 -21.97 -22.25 8.68
C VAL A 263 -21.11 -22.95 7.65
N ALA A 264 -21.28 -24.27 7.51
CA ALA A 264 -20.52 -25.11 6.57
C ALA A 264 -20.64 -24.69 5.08
N ALA A 265 -21.58 -23.80 4.75
CA ALA A 265 -21.71 -23.19 3.42
C ALA A 265 -20.63 -22.13 3.13
N ASP A 266 -19.95 -21.61 4.16
CA ASP A 266 -18.87 -20.64 4.06
C ASP A 266 -17.48 -21.33 4.04
N ASP A 267 -17.42 -22.67 4.07
CA ASP A 267 -16.18 -23.45 3.96
C ASP A 267 -15.62 -23.44 2.53
N ILE A 268 -14.31 -23.30 2.42
CA ILE A 268 -13.58 -23.38 1.15
C ILE A 268 -13.51 -24.87 0.74
N PRO A 269 -13.78 -25.24 -0.52
CA PRO A 269 -13.61 -26.61 -0.99
C PRO A 269 -12.20 -27.14 -0.69
N ASP A 270 -12.10 -28.44 -0.40
CA ASP A 270 -10.85 -29.10 -0.03
C ASP A 270 -9.70 -28.74 -1.01
N PRO A 271 -8.64 -28.04 -0.55
CA PRO A 271 -7.55 -27.59 -1.40
C PRO A 271 -6.64 -28.74 -1.89
N TRP A 272 -6.89 -29.98 -1.44
CA TRP A 272 -6.10 -31.17 -1.80
C TRP A 272 -6.71 -32.02 -2.93
N VAL A 273 -7.80 -31.57 -3.55
CA VAL A 273 -8.33 -32.22 -4.76
C VAL A 273 -7.39 -31.94 -5.95
N PRO A 274 -6.81 -32.96 -6.61
CA PRO A 274 -5.92 -32.75 -7.74
C PRO A 274 -6.65 -32.11 -8.93
N GLU A 275 -6.28 -30.88 -9.30
CA GLU A 275 -6.72 -30.24 -10.53
C GLU A 275 -6.18 -31.03 -11.74
N VAL A 276 -7.06 -31.72 -12.48
CA VAL A 276 -6.72 -32.30 -13.78
C VAL A 276 -6.60 -31.17 -14.79
N ARG A 277 -5.37 -30.69 -15.04
CA ARG A 277 -5.11 -29.73 -16.11
C ARG A 277 -5.07 -30.44 -17.46
N ALA A 278 -6.13 -30.28 -18.25
CA ALA A 278 -6.08 -30.61 -19.67
C ALA A 278 -5.08 -29.68 -20.38
N SER A 279 -4.01 -30.27 -20.90
CA SER A 279 -2.99 -29.58 -21.67
C SER A 279 -3.51 -29.29 -23.09
N HIS A 280 -4.15 -28.14 -23.29
CA HIS A 280 -4.46 -27.67 -24.64
C HIS A 280 -3.29 -26.85 -25.19
N ARG A 281 -2.57 -27.40 -26.18
CA ARG A 281 -1.71 -26.59 -27.05
C ARG A 281 -2.61 -25.77 -27.96
N ALA A 282 -2.63 -24.45 -27.76
CA ALA A 282 -3.43 -23.56 -28.59
C ALA A 282 -2.70 -23.22 -29.90
N SER A 283 -3.38 -23.44 -31.02
CA SER A 283 -2.94 -23.03 -32.37
C SER A 283 -2.94 -21.51 -32.51
N THR A 284 -1.90 -20.95 -33.13
CA THR A 284 -1.66 -19.50 -33.28
C THR A 284 -2.41 -18.83 -34.45
N ALA A 285 -3.24 -19.55 -35.20
CA ALA A 285 -3.94 -18.98 -36.36
C ALA A 285 -5.18 -18.13 -35.95
N GLY A 286 -5.22 -16.85 -36.35
CA GLY A 286 -6.34 -15.93 -36.09
C GLY A 286 -6.41 -15.38 -34.65
N TYR A 287 -5.26 -15.28 -33.98
CA TYR A 287 -5.13 -15.02 -32.53
C TYR A 287 -5.30 -13.54 -32.13
N ALA A 288 -4.90 -12.59 -32.99
CA ALA A 288 -4.91 -11.16 -32.66
C ALA A 288 -6.35 -10.57 -32.57
N SER A 289 -7.24 -10.92 -33.50
CA SER A 289 -8.62 -10.42 -33.53
C SER A 289 -9.48 -10.94 -32.36
N ARG A 290 -9.32 -12.22 -31.98
CA ARG A 290 -10.00 -12.84 -30.83
C ARG A 290 -9.61 -12.21 -29.49
N ARG A 291 -8.40 -11.65 -29.35
CA ARG A 291 -7.97 -10.99 -28.10
C ARG A 291 -8.38 -9.54 -27.99
N ALA A 292 -8.46 -8.80 -29.10
CA ALA A 292 -9.15 -7.51 -29.08
C ALA A 292 -10.58 -7.67 -28.57
N HIS A 293 -11.27 -8.72 -29.04
CA HIS A 293 -12.58 -9.10 -28.52
C HIS A 293 -12.51 -9.46 -27.02
N ALA A 294 -11.61 -10.36 -26.59
CA ALA A 294 -11.51 -10.76 -25.18
C ALA A 294 -11.18 -9.62 -24.19
N CYS A 295 -10.30 -8.68 -24.56
CA CYS A 295 -9.92 -7.55 -23.70
C CYS A 295 -10.95 -6.42 -23.67
N THR A 296 -11.81 -6.32 -24.70
CA THR A 296 -12.71 -5.18 -24.84
C THR A 296 -14.19 -5.54 -24.82
N SER A 297 -14.59 -6.80 -24.86
CA SER A 297 -16.01 -7.15 -25.16
C SER A 297 -16.80 -7.66 -23.98
N THR A 298 -16.14 -7.83 -22.85
CA THR A 298 -16.79 -8.07 -21.56
C THR A 298 -17.57 -6.83 -21.10
N GLY A 299 -18.60 -7.07 -20.28
CA GLY A 299 -19.32 -6.00 -19.60
C GLY A 299 -18.39 -5.21 -18.67
N ASN A 300 -18.79 -3.99 -18.29
CA ASN A 300 -18.02 -3.12 -17.41
C ASN A 300 -18.15 -3.52 -15.92
N THR A 301 -18.51 -4.77 -15.65
CA THR A 301 -19.06 -5.27 -14.36
C THR A 301 -18.00 -5.65 -13.34
N SER A 302 -16.71 -5.69 -13.73
CA SER A 302 -15.60 -5.96 -12.81
C SER A 302 -14.39 -5.09 -13.20
N LEU A 303 -13.81 -4.40 -12.22
CA LEU A 303 -12.60 -3.60 -12.40
C LEU A 303 -11.36 -4.50 -12.47
N GLY A 304 -10.38 -4.15 -13.30
CA GLY A 304 -9.05 -4.72 -13.15
C GLY A 304 -8.46 -4.42 -11.76
N VAL A 305 -7.51 -5.23 -11.30
CA VAL A 305 -6.77 -4.99 -10.03
C VAL A 305 -6.12 -3.59 -10.00
N ASP A 306 -5.83 -3.04 -11.18
CA ASP A 306 -5.26 -1.73 -11.41
C ASP A 306 -6.31 -0.58 -11.48
N GLY A 307 -7.60 -0.90 -11.32
CA GLY A 307 -8.71 0.04 -11.42
C GLY A 307 -9.02 0.50 -12.85
N ILE A 308 -8.42 -0.11 -13.88
CA ILE A 308 -8.73 0.19 -15.28
C ILE A 308 -10.05 -0.50 -15.65
N THR A 309 -10.99 0.27 -16.18
CA THR A 309 -12.29 -0.24 -16.65
C THR A 309 -12.22 -0.73 -18.10
N VAL A 310 -13.11 -1.64 -18.48
CA VAL A 310 -13.26 -2.08 -19.90
C VAL A 310 -13.58 -0.88 -20.80
N ARG A 311 -14.37 0.09 -20.33
CA ARG A 311 -14.61 1.36 -21.04
C ARG A 311 -13.34 2.15 -21.31
N MET A 312 -12.42 2.23 -20.35
CA MET A 312 -11.12 2.90 -20.54
C MET A 312 -10.24 2.14 -21.53
N LEU A 313 -10.22 0.80 -21.45
CA LEU A 313 -9.48 -0.05 -22.40
C LEU A 313 -10.01 0.08 -23.82
N ARG A 314 -11.34 0.02 -24.04
CA ARG A 314 -11.98 0.21 -25.35
C ARG A 314 -11.51 1.51 -26.00
N ARG A 315 -11.48 2.59 -25.22
CA ARG A 315 -11.15 3.93 -25.71
C ARG A 315 -9.67 4.07 -26.05
N ALA A 316 -8.78 3.46 -25.25
CA ALA A 316 -7.35 3.48 -25.52
C ALA A 316 -6.89 2.41 -26.55
N TRP A 317 -7.75 1.45 -26.92
CA TRP A 317 -7.36 0.26 -27.68
C TRP A 317 -6.71 0.58 -29.02
N ASN A 318 -7.21 1.60 -29.74
CA ASN A 318 -6.63 2.05 -31.01
C ASN A 318 -5.19 2.58 -30.87
N HIS A 319 -4.75 2.88 -29.64
CA HIS A 319 -3.40 3.36 -29.36
C HIS A 319 -2.52 2.27 -28.74
N ILE A 320 -3.06 1.45 -27.84
CA ILE A 320 -2.27 0.47 -27.07
C ILE A 320 -2.34 -0.96 -27.63
N GLY A 321 -3.30 -1.25 -28.51
CA GLY A 321 -3.63 -2.62 -28.92
C GLY A 321 -2.48 -3.37 -29.56
N GLU A 322 -1.66 -2.67 -30.36
CA GLU A 322 -0.47 -3.26 -30.99
C GLU A 322 0.61 -3.59 -29.94
N ALA A 323 0.92 -2.68 -29.02
CA ALA A 323 1.89 -2.93 -27.96
C ALA A 323 1.45 -4.07 -27.03
N VAL A 324 0.16 -4.16 -26.72
CA VAL A 324 -0.42 -5.26 -25.94
C VAL A 324 -0.29 -6.58 -26.70
N ARG A 325 -0.58 -6.59 -28.02
CA ARG A 325 -0.41 -7.75 -28.90
C ARG A 325 1.04 -8.24 -28.88
N GLU A 326 2.01 -7.35 -29.13
CA GLU A 326 3.45 -7.68 -29.12
C GLU A 326 3.90 -8.27 -27.79
N GLN A 327 3.45 -7.70 -26.66
CA GLN A 327 3.79 -8.21 -25.34
C GLN A 327 3.27 -9.64 -25.14
N TYR A 328 2.04 -9.92 -25.56
CA TYR A 328 1.47 -11.26 -25.45
C TYR A 328 2.11 -12.27 -26.40
N GLU A 329 2.42 -11.87 -27.63
CA GLU A 329 3.17 -12.71 -28.57
C GLU A 329 4.57 -13.03 -28.04
N GLY A 330 5.25 -12.04 -27.44
CA GLY A 330 6.54 -12.24 -26.76
C GLY A 330 6.44 -13.22 -25.59
N CYS A 331 5.38 -13.14 -24.78
CA CYS A 331 5.14 -14.11 -23.70
C CYS A 331 4.97 -15.54 -24.23
N LEU A 332 4.24 -15.71 -25.34
CA LEU A 332 4.02 -17.02 -25.96
C LEU A 332 5.31 -17.57 -26.58
N TYR A 333 6.07 -16.73 -27.29
CA TYR A 333 7.34 -17.13 -27.89
C TYR A 333 8.36 -17.57 -26.84
N GLN A 334 8.38 -16.90 -25.69
CA GLN A 334 9.31 -17.19 -24.59
C GLN A 334 8.79 -18.27 -23.62
N ASP A 335 7.57 -18.79 -23.84
CA ASP A 335 6.86 -19.67 -22.90
C ASP A 335 6.85 -19.13 -21.45
N TYR A 336 6.77 -17.80 -21.33
CA TYR A 336 6.86 -17.09 -20.05
C TYR A 336 5.73 -16.08 -19.91
N HIS A 337 4.90 -16.28 -18.88
CA HIS A 337 3.83 -15.36 -18.52
C HIS A 337 4.15 -14.64 -17.20
N PRO A 338 4.24 -13.29 -17.20
CA PRO A 338 4.46 -12.50 -15.99
C PRO A 338 3.47 -12.86 -14.88
N ALA A 339 3.95 -12.97 -13.65
CA ALA A 339 3.11 -13.34 -12.50
C ALA A 339 1.90 -12.39 -12.31
N CYS A 340 2.07 -11.11 -12.66
CA CYS A 340 1.00 -10.12 -12.58
C CYS A 340 -0.18 -10.37 -13.53
N PHE A 341 -0.02 -11.18 -14.58
CA PHE A 341 -1.10 -11.53 -15.51
C PHE A 341 -2.02 -12.63 -14.97
N ARG A 342 -1.66 -13.26 -13.84
CA ARG A 342 -2.42 -14.36 -13.22
C ARG A 342 -3.32 -13.88 -12.08
N VAL A 343 -3.41 -12.57 -11.87
CA VAL A 343 -4.17 -11.96 -10.78
C VAL A 343 -5.47 -11.38 -11.36
N ALA A 344 -6.62 -11.92 -10.97
CA ALA A 344 -7.92 -11.31 -11.23
C ALA A 344 -8.35 -10.44 -10.03
N GLY A 345 -8.98 -9.29 -10.28
CA GLY A 345 -9.56 -8.48 -9.21
C GLY A 345 -10.77 -9.20 -8.61
N GLN A 346 -10.79 -9.37 -7.29
CA GLN A 346 -12.01 -9.79 -6.60
C GLN A 346 -13.04 -8.66 -6.71
N SER A 347 -14.19 -8.98 -7.29
CA SER A 347 -15.37 -8.12 -7.28
C SER A 347 -15.76 -7.87 -5.83
N ALA A 348 -15.86 -6.59 -5.44
CA ALA A 348 -16.58 -6.20 -4.22
C ALA A 348 -18.08 -6.14 -4.51
#